data_AF-A0A813M1F9-F1
#
_entry.id   AF-A0A813M1F9-F1
#
_cell.length_a   1.000
_cell.length_b   1.000
_cell.length_c   1.000
_cell.angle_alpha   90.00
_cell.angle_beta   90.00
_cell.angle_gamma   90.00
#
_symmetry.space_group_name_H-M   'P 1'
#
loop_
_entity.id
_entity.type
_entity.pdbx_description
1 polymer ?
#
loop_
_entity_poly.entity_id
_entity_poly.type
_entity_poly.pdbx_seq_one_letter_code
_entity_poly.pdbx_strand_id
1 'polypeptide(L)'
;MSKAFILGTGAAFGNHYTTEEMKAAFRRQRLAAGDTECDLDFADRVLDACGFDMHSVALPLEDVFRCMSRSEYLEHRMTALIDLAQKAAENALAICLSCDVERTSIEGMGCLTGYRLLNIGRQIAKGNPNARVLVVEGDLRSAIGNSLLDHAGPTASAAVVSGEKIAEGERACYELICGKSRIVEGTENLVDYRELDCGEIRLYLHKELPNAVGHAEPAFIKALIAEARDSKADPPEVTEMDIACHTGVPRVLHEVAKAADAADEQLAASWAVMKAHGNLSGASNLSVLDYQNRVVENGRQWVLCLGMGPGVCIEGLLLQRVSSPPRITESRASDTCPEEEAIEQRVPRTLRRSNSEAAARTFEAEEGKESACWRPSRPSPTHGGA
;
A
#
# COMPACT_ATOMS: atom_id res chain seq x y z
N MET A 1 -30.62 5.91 -2.30
CA MET A 1 -29.58 6.38 -1.36
C MET A 1 -28.73 7.39 -2.10
N SER A 2 -28.22 8.42 -1.43
CA SER A 2 -27.32 9.38 -2.07
C SER A 2 -26.03 8.68 -2.52
N LYS A 3 -25.44 9.19 -3.61
CA LYS A 3 -24.21 8.66 -4.22
C LYS A 3 -22.97 9.33 -3.61
N ALA A 4 -21.83 8.66 -3.75
CA ALA A 4 -20.53 9.21 -3.41
C ALA A 4 -19.56 9.00 -4.58
N PHE A 5 -18.68 9.96 -4.79
CA PHE A 5 -17.79 10.00 -5.95
C PHE A 5 -16.35 10.28 -5.52
N ILE A 6 -15.37 9.77 -6.26
CA ILE A 6 -13.98 10.21 -6.16
C ILE A 6 -13.78 11.30 -7.21
N LEU A 7 -13.38 12.51 -6.79
CA LEU A 7 -13.09 13.63 -7.68
C LEU A 7 -11.66 13.61 -8.23
N GLY A 8 -10.73 13.08 -7.43
CA GLY A 8 -9.32 13.03 -7.77
C GLY A 8 -8.56 12.15 -6.80
N THR A 9 -7.38 11.73 -7.25
CA THR A 9 -6.41 10.90 -6.52
C THR A 9 -5.05 11.53 -6.69
N GLY A 10 -4.16 11.32 -5.71
CA GLY A 10 -2.79 11.77 -5.80
C GLY A 10 -1.89 10.87 -5.00
N ALA A 11 -0.65 10.73 -5.44
CA ALA A 11 0.41 10.05 -4.73
C ALA A 11 1.66 10.94 -4.69
N ALA A 12 2.47 10.76 -3.65
CA ALA A 12 3.77 11.36 -3.48
C ALA A 12 4.72 10.35 -2.84
N PHE A 13 5.90 10.19 -3.45
CA PHE A 13 6.86 9.14 -3.11
C PHE A 13 8.13 9.75 -2.50
N GLY A 14 8.84 8.97 -1.68
CA GLY A 14 10.19 9.31 -1.23
C GLY A 14 11.25 9.07 -2.32
N ASN A 15 12.52 9.03 -1.91
CA ASN A 15 13.65 8.68 -2.77
C ASN A 15 13.50 7.27 -3.34
N HIS A 16 13.98 7.02 -4.55
CA HIS A 16 13.97 5.69 -5.15
C HIS A 16 15.35 5.06 -5.17
N TYR A 17 15.47 3.87 -4.59
CA TYR A 17 16.70 3.08 -4.61
C TYR A 17 16.47 1.71 -5.24
N THR A 18 17.40 1.27 -6.05
CA THR A 18 17.39 -0.10 -6.60
C THR A 18 17.56 -1.12 -5.49
N THR A 19 17.11 -2.36 -5.73
CA THR A 19 17.33 -3.47 -4.80
C THR A 19 18.82 -3.68 -4.48
N GLU A 20 19.73 -3.46 -5.44
CA GLU A 20 21.18 -3.57 -5.21
C GLU A 20 21.73 -2.45 -4.32
N GLU A 21 21.25 -1.21 -4.48
CA GLU A 21 21.61 -0.10 -3.57
C GLU A 21 21.13 -0.39 -2.14
N MET A 22 19.93 -0.95 -1.99
CA MET A 22 19.38 -1.35 -0.69
C MET A 22 20.22 -2.45 -0.03
N LYS A 23 20.61 -3.50 -0.76
CA LYS A 23 21.52 -4.54 -0.25
C LYS A 23 22.87 -3.94 0.19
N ALA A 24 23.45 -3.08 -0.63
CA ALA A 24 24.72 -2.42 -0.32
C ALA A 24 24.63 -1.52 0.91
N ALA A 25 23.54 -0.76 1.04
CA ALA A 25 23.23 0.06 2.21
C ALA A 25 23.07 -0.79 3.47
N PHE A 26 22.28 -1.86 3.40
CA PHE A 26 22.03 -2.78 4.52
C PHE A 26 23.33 -3.35 5.09
N ARG A 27 24.16 -3.95 4.22
CA ARG A 27 25.45 -4.52 4.60
C ARG A 27 26.34 -3.48 5.27
N ARG A 28 26.51 -2.32 4.64
CA ARG A 28 27.37 -1.23 5.15
C ARG A 28 26.92 -0.72 6.51
N GLN A 29 25.62 -0.50 6.68
CA GLN A 29 25.07 0.12 7.88
C GLN A 29 24.97 -0.86 9.06
N ARG A 30 24.59 -2.12 8.82
CA ARG A 30 24.58 -3.15 9.87
C ARG A 30 25.98 -3.51 10.36
N LEU A 31 26.96 -3.63 9.44
CA LEU A 31 28.36 -3.83 9.81
C LEU A 31 28.90 -2.63 10.61
N ALA A 32 28.59 -1.40 10.19
CA ALA A 32 29.01 -0.20 10.93
C ALA A 32 28.37 -0.09 12.32
N ALA A 33 27.17 -0.63 12.51
CA ALA A 33 26.51 -0.74 13.80
C ALA A 33 27.10 -1.83 14.71
N GLY A 34 28.09 -2.59 14.25
CA GLY A 34 28.72 -3.66 15.01
C GLY A 34 27.85 -4.91 15.16
N ASP A 35 26.87 -5.11 14.27
CA ASP A 35 25.95 -6.23 14.34
C ASP A 35 26.63 -7.53 13.89
N THR A 36 26.86 -8.45 14.82
CA THR A 36 27.57 -9.70 14.56
C THR A 36 26.66 -10.88 14.24
N GLU A 37 25.34 -10.71 14.40
CA GLU A 37 24.34 -11.77 14.17
C GLU A 37 23.53 -11.57 12.87
N CYS A 38 23.90 -10.58 12.05
CA CYS A 38 23.17 -10.26 10.83
C CYS A 38 23.40 -11.32 9.73
N ASP A 39 22.38 -12.11 9.41
CA ASP A 39 22.39 -13.04 8.27
C ASP A 39 22.19 -12.26 6.95
N LEU A 40 23.31 -11.85 6.35
CA LEU A 40 23.33 -11.07 5.11
C LEU A 40 22.76 -11.87 3.92
N ASP A 41 23.00 -13.19 3.90
CA ASP A 41 22.50 -14.06 2.83
C ASP A 41 20.97 -14.17 2.90
N PHE A 42 20.42 -14.27 4.11
CA PHE A 42 18.98 -14.18 4.33
C PHE A 42 18.44 -12.82 3.87
N ALA A 43 19.12 -11.73 4.19
CA ALA A 43 18.67 -10.40 3.82
C ALA A 43 18.62 -10.19 2.30
N ASP A 44 19.65 -10.63 1.59
CA ASP A 44 19.68 -10.58 0.13
C ASP A 44 18.55 -11.42 -0.48
N ARG A 45 18.35 -12.65 0.01
CA ARG A 45 17.26 -13.52 -0.45
C ARG A 45 15.89 -12.88 -0.26
N VAL A 46 15.67 -12.21 0.88
CA VAL A 46 14.40 -11.51 1.15
C VAL A 46 14.23 -10.32 0.20
N LEU A 47 15.26 -9.48 0.04
CA LEU A 47 15.24 -8.32 -0.86
C LEU A 47 14.98 -8.74 -2.32
N ASP A 48 15.55 -9.86 -2.77
CA ASP A 48 15.30 -10.41 -4.10
C ASP A 48 13.88 -10.96 -4.25
N ALA A 49 13.39 -11.67 -3.22
CA ALA A 49 12.05 -12.25 -3.24
C ALA A 49 10.93 -11.20 -3.26
N CYS A 50 11.21 -9.95 -2.85
CA CYS A 50 10.27 -8.84 -2.98
C CYS A 50 9.92 -8.52 -4.44
N GLY A 51 10.84 -8.76 -5.38
CA GLY A 51 10.59 -8.52 -6.81
C GLY A 51 10.33 -7.05 -7.16
N PHE A 52 10.90 -6.13 -6.38
CA PHE A 52 10.82 -4.69 -6.63
C PHE A 52 11.96 -4.25 -7.55
N ASP A 53 11.65 -3.42 -8.55
CA ASP A 53 12.68 -2.77 -9.37
C ASP A 53 13.30 -1.62 -8.56
N MET A 54 12.45 -0.86 -7.86
CA MET A 54 12.84 0.26 -6.99
C MET A 54 12.08 0.21 -5.65
N HIS A 55 12.74 0.71 -4.60
CA HIS A 55 12.20 0.92 -3.26
C HIS A 55 12.01 2.42 -3.07
N SER A 56 10.79 2.88 -2.82
CA SER A 56 10.57 4.25 -2.34
C SER A 56 10.97 4.32 -0.86
N VAL A 57 11.75 5.32 -0.41
CA VAL A 57 12.27 5.48 0.97
C VAL A 57 12.44 6.95 1.39
N ALA A 58 12.25 7.28 2.68
CA ALA A 58 12.21 8.67 3.22
C ALA A 58 13.58 9.25 3.37
N LEU A 59 14.46 8.31 3.68
CA LEU A 59 15.77 8.55 4.19
C LEU A 59 16.70 8.62 3.01
N PRO A 60 17.72 9.47 3.10
CA PRO A 60 18.84 9.33 2.18
C PRO A 60 19.47 7.95 2.39
N LEU A 61 20.10 7.42 1.35
CA LEU A 61 20.56 6.03 1.30
C LEU A 61 21.46 5.66 2.48
N GLU A 62 22.27 6.60 2.99
CA GLU A 62 23.15 6.45 4.15
C GLU A 62 22.43 6.17 5.48
N ASP A 63 21.14 6.48 5.57
CA ASP A 63 20.36 6.43 6.81
C ASP A 63 19.28 5.34 6.82
N VAL A 64 18.99 4.71 5.67
CA VAL A 64 17.87 3.76 5.48
C VAL A 64 17.82 2.63 6.51
N PHE A 65 18.96 2.11 6.96
CA PHE A 65 19.09 1.04 7.95
C PHE A 65 19.83 1.50 9.22
N ARG A 66 19.97 2.82 9.41
CA ARG A 66 20.60 3.40 10.59
C ARG A 66 19.65 3.27 11.78
N CYS A 67 20.17 2.80 12.91
CA CYS A 67 19.44 2.87 14.17
C CYS A 67 19.40 4.33 14.64
N MET A 68 18.23 4.96 14.54
CA MET A 68 18.01 6.34 15.01
C MET A 68 17.56 6.37 16.46
N SER A 69 17.85 7.46 17.17
CA SER A 69 17.12 7.74 18.43
C SER A 69 15.66 8.06 18.12
N ARG A 70 14.79 7.89 19.13
CA ARG A 70 13.35 8.22 19.00
C ARG A 70 13.13 9.68 18.57
N SER A 71 13.92 10.62 19.07
CA SER A 71 13.76 12.04 18.76
C SER A 71 14.17 12.38 17.33
N GLU A 72 15.34 11.89 16.89
CA GLU A 72 15.77 12.03 15.48
C GLU A 72 14.74 11.43 14.53
N TYR A 73 14.22 10.26 14.88
CA TYR A 73 13.17 9.59 14.13
C TYR A 73 11.89 10.44 14.04
N LEU A 74 11.37 10.94 15.16
CA LEU A 74 10.15 11.75 15.17
C LEU A 74 10.30 13.05 14.37
N GLU A 75 11.46 13.70 14.45
CA GLU A 75 11.74 14.94 13.72
C GLU A 75 11.79 14.72 12.20
N HIS A 76 12.52 13.68 11.76
CA HIS A 76 12.56 13.30 10.34
C HIS A 76 11.17 12.90 9.85
N ARG A 77 10.46 12.09 10.65
CA ARG A 77 9.12 11.57 10.33
C ARG A 77 8.11 12.65 10.08
N MET A 78 7.98 13.58 11.02
CA MET A 78 6.94 14.58 10.94
C MET A 78 7.19 15.49 9.73
N THR A 79 8.43 15.90 9.52
CA THR A 79 8.76 16.83 8.43
C THR A 79 8.55 16.21 7.06
N ALA A 80 9.10 15.01 6.83
CA ALA A 80 9.01 14.34 5.52
C ALA A 80 7.58 13.88 5.20
N LEU A 81 6.85 13.33 6.18
CA LEU A 81 5.49 12.85 5.93
C LEU A 81 4.51 13.99 5.72
N ILE A 82 4.61 15.08 6.48
CA ILE A 82 3.72 16.23 6.29
C ILE A 82 3.88 16.78 4.87
N ASP A 83 5.11 16.90 4.38
CA ASP A 83 5.38 17.36 3.01
C ASP A 83 4.81 16.41 1.95
N LEU A 84 5.05 15.09 2.08
CA LEU A 84 4.49 14.09 1.16
C LEU A 84 2.95 14.07 1.20
N ALA A 85 2.36 14.11 2.39
CA ALA A 85 0.91 14.16 2.59
C ALA A 85 0.29 15.40 1.95
N GLN A 86 0.94 16.56 2.12
CA GLN A 86 0.52 17.79 1.48
C GLN A 86 0.60 17.68 -0.05
N LYS A 87 1.71 17.20 -0.60
CA LYS A 87 1.88 16.97 -2.04
C LYS A 87 0.83 16.01 -2.59
N ALA A 88 0.59 14.88 -1.91
CA ALA A 88 -0.42 13.91 -2.32
C ALA A 88 -1.83 14.53 -2.33
N ALA A 89 -2.17 15.34 -1.32
CA ALA A 89 -3.44 16.06 -1.27
C ALA A 89 -3.57 17.08 -2.41
N GLU A 90 -2.52 17.87 -2.66
CA GLU A 90 -2.47 18.85 -3.75
C GLU A 90 -2.55 18.19 -5.14
N ASN A 91 -1.92 17.02 -5.31
CA ASN A 91 -2.00 16.19 -6.50
C ASN A 91 -3.40 15.62 -6.71
N ALA A 92 -4.10 15.25 -5.62
CA ALA A 92 -5.47 14.76 -5.68
C ALA A 92 -6.46 15.85 -6.10
N LEU A 93 -6.42 16.99 -5.43
CA LEU A 93 -7.14 18.20 -5.82
C LEU A 93 -6.58 19.37 -5.02
N ALA A 94 -6.37 20.53 -5.66
CA ALA A 94 -6.04 21.74 -4.91
C ALA A 94 -7.22 22.13 -4.01
N ILE A 95 -7.06 21.92 -2.70
CA ILE A 95 -8.09 22.18 -1.69
C ILE A 95 -7.54 23.08 -0.59
N CYS A 96 -8.38 24.03 -0.15
CA CYS A 96 -8.12 24.81 1.06
C CYS A 96 -9.05 24.29 2.15
N LEU A 97 -8.48 23.77 3.23
CA LEU A 97 -9.27 23.30 4.37
C LEU A 97 -9.73 24.47 5.23
N SER A 98 -10.98 24.41 5.71
CA SER A 98 -11.48 25.33 6.73
C SER A 98 -10.72 25.12 8.05
N CYS A 99 -10.59 26.17 8.86
CA CYS A 99 -10.12 26.05 10.23
C CYS A 99 -11.07 25.21 11.11
N ASP A 100 -12.33 25.08 10.70
CA ASP A 100 -13.35 24.28 11.38
C ASP A 100 -13.52 22.87 10.76
N VAL A 101 -12.52 22.37 10.01
CA VAL A 101 -12.59 21.05 9.38
C VAL A 101 -12.72 19.93 10.41
N GLU A 102 -13.70 19.05 10.22
CA GLU A 102 -13.84 17.83 11.00
C GLU A 102 -12.72 16.84 10.66
N ARG A 103 -12.12 16.23 11.69
CA ARG A 103 -10.94 15.35 11.54
C ARG A 103 -11.19 14.01 12.20
N THR A 104 -10.85 12.94 11.48
CA THR A 104 -10.82 11.57 12.00
C THR A 104 -9.44 10.99 11.72
N SER A 105 -8.75 10.51 12.75
CA SER A 105 -7.49 9.77 12.61
C SER A 105 -7.76 8.29 12.84
N ILE A 106 -7.09 7.42 12.08
CA ILE A 106 -7.13 5.97 12.24
C ILE A 106 -5.70 5.48 12.32
N GLU A 107 -5.40 4.74 13.37
CA GLU A 107 -4.09 4.17 13.64
C GLU A 107 -4.20 2.64 13.75
N GLY A 108 -3.09 1.93 13.55
CA GLY A 108 -3.01 0.48 13.76
C GLY A 108 -3.66 -0.41 12.69
N MET A 109 -4.09 0.15 11.55
CA MET A 109 -4.75 -0.62 10.48
C MET A 109 -3.79 -1.07 9.36
N GLY A 110 -2.56 -0.55 9.33
CA GLY A 110 -1.50 -0.96 8.41
C GLY A 110 -1.91 -0.94 6.92
N CYS A 111 -1.56 -2.00 6.19
CA CYS A 111 -1.65 -2.09 4.73
C CYS A 111 -3.05 -1.95 4.08
N LEU A 112 -4.14 -1.96 4.86
CA LEU A 112 -5.51 -1.75 4.36
C LEU A 112 -6.05 -0.34 4.61
N THR A 113 -5.26 0.53 5.26
CA THR A 113 -5.75 1.81 5.79
C THR A 113 -6.29 2.74 4.70
N GLY A 114 -5.65 2.82 3.53
CA GLY A 114 -6.11 3.69 2.45
C GLY A 114 -7.52 3.36 1.97
N TYR A 115 -7.82 2.07 1.78
CA TYR A 115 -9.19 1.63 1.45
C TYR A 115 -10.16 1.78 2.61
N ARG A 116 -9.71 1.61 3.87
CA ARG A 116 -10.57 1.83 5.03
C ARG A 116 -11.01 3.28 5.12
N LEU A 117 -10.07 4.21 4.94
CA LEU A 117 -10.34 5.64 4.92
C LEU A 117 -11.27 6.01 3.75
N LEU A 118 -11.07 5.41 2.57
CA LEU A 118 -11.95 5.60 1.42
C LEU A 118 -13.38 5.12 1.70
N ASN A 119 -13.54 4.00 2.42
CA ASN A 119 -14.85 3.50 2.84
C ASN A 119 -15.55 4.41 3.85
N ILE A 120 -14.80 4.98 4.79
CA ILE A 120 -15.34 5.97 5.74
C ILE A 120 -15.73 7.26 5.01
N GLY A 121 -14.87 7.76 4.13
CA GLY A 121 -15.17 8.91 3.27
C GLY A 121 -16.43 8.69 2.43
N ARG A 122 -16.60 7.50 1.86
CA ARG A 122 -17.83 7.08 1.16
C ARG A 122 -19.06 7.19 2.07
N GLN A 123 -19.00 6.67 3.30
CA GLN A 123 -20.14 6.71 4.23
C GLN A 123 -20.51 8.15 4.62
N ILE A 124 -19.52 8.99 4.91
CA ILE A 124 -19.71 10.41 5.20
C ILE A 124 -20.36 11.12 4.00
N ALA A 125 -19.81 10.91 2.79
CA ALA A 125 -20.31 11.51 1.56
C ALA A 125 -21.73 11.07 1.19
N LYS A 126 -22.09 9.80 1.42
CA LYS A 126 -23.48 9.32 1.23
C LYS A 126 -24.45 9.93 2.25
N GLY A 127 -23.97 10.35 3.42
CA GLY A 127 -24.77 11.03 4.45
C GLY A 127 -25.03 12.51 4.15
N ASN A 128 -24.17 13.15 3.36
CA ASN A 128 -24.27 14.57 3.01
C ASN A 128 -23.92 14.82 1.53
N PRO A 129 -24.91 15.14 0.67
CA PRO A 129 -24.68 15.37 -0.76
C PRO A 129 -23.67 16.48 -1.10
N ASN A 130 -23.40 17.43 -0.18
CA ASN A 130 -22.42 18.51 -0.40
C ASN A 130 -21.05 18.21 0.25
N ALA A 131 -20.86 17.04 0.87
CA ALA A 131 -19.62 16.75 1.56
C ALA A 131 -18.42 16.73 0.60
N ARG A 132 -17.28 17.20 1.09
CA ARG A 132 -15.95 17.00 0.50
C ARG A 132 -15.07 16.44 1.60
N VAL A 133 -14.62 15.22 1.42
CA VAL A 133 -13.78 14.50 2.38
C VAL A 133 -12.43 14.29 1.73
N LEU A 134 -11.41 14.95 2.27
CA LEU A 134 -10.03 14.62 1.95
C LEU A 134 -9.65 13.36 2.73
N VAL A 135 -9.32 12.31 2.00
CA VAL A 135 -8.67 11.13 2.56
C VAL A 135 -7.18 11.26 2.30
N VAL A 136 -6.37 11.12 3.34
CA VAL A 136 -4.91 11.05 3.24
C VAL A 136 -4.45 9.81 3.99
N GLU A 137 -3.69 8.97 3.33
CA GLU A 137 -2.89 7.92 3.94
C GLU A 137 -1.43 8.33 3.81
N GLY A 138 -0.69 8.26 4.91
CA GLY A 138 0.73 8.50 4.94
C GLY A 138 1.40 7.42 5.78
N ASP A 139 2.25 6.61 5.17
CA ASP A 139 3.04 5.60 5.87
C ASP A 139 4.48 6.10 6.06
N LEU A 140 5.20 5.55 7.05
CA LEU A 140 6.58 5.90 7.40
C LEU A 140 7.36 4.66 7.94
N ARG A 141 6.92 3.43 7.63
CA ARG A 141 7.40 2.22 8.32
C ARG A 141 8.89 1.90 8.11
N SER A 142 9.54 2.46 7.10
CA SER A 142 10.98 2.29 6.79
C SER A 142 11.96 2.71 7.89
N ALA A 143 11.52 3.37 8.97
CA ALA A 143 12.44 4.02 9.90
C ALA A 143 12.36 3.56 11.38
N ILE A 144 11.61 2.50 11.73
CA ILE A 144 11.78 1.84 13.04
C ILE A 144 12.48 0.51 12.85
N GLY A 145 13.79 0.52 13.05
CA GLY A 145 14.55 -0.70 13.24
C GLY A 145 14.02 -1.47 14.45
N ASN A 146 13.77 -2.77 14.26
CA ASN A 146 14.33 -3.86 15.08
C ASN A 146 13.74 -5.25 14.82
N SER A 147 12.94 -5.45 13.76
CA SER A 147 12.70 -6.82 13.30
C SER A 147 12.39 -6.86 11.81
N LEU A 148 13.38 -7.33 11.05
CA LEU A 148 13.33 -7.67 9.64
C LEU A 148 13.18 -6.48 8.69
N LEU A 149 13.62 -6.72 7.46
CA LEU A 149 13.64 -5.79 6.35
C LEU A 149 12.22 -5.30 6.05
N ASP A 150 11.84 -4.15 6.61
CA ASP A 150 10.55 -3.52 6.31
C ASP A 150 10.77 -2.54 5.15
N HIS A 151 10.32 -2.95 3.95
CA HIS A 151 10.60 -2.31 2.66
C HIS A 151 9.68 -1.12 2.34
N ALA A 152 9.04 -0.53 3.35
CA ALA A 152 8.05 0.52 3.16
C ALA A 152 8.62 1.93 3.39
N GLY A 153 8.98 2.63 2.31
CA GLY A 153 9.26 4.07 2.39
C GLY A 153 8.09 4.91 2.85
N PRO A 154 8.34 6.18 3.19
CA PRO A 154 7.27 7.10 3.32
C PRO A 154 6.69 7.31 1.94
N THR A 155 5.40 7.21 1.92
CA THR A 155 4.63 7.51 0.75
C THR A 155 3.35 8.03 1.32
N ALA A 156 2.86 9.08 0.68
CA ALA A 156 1.54 9.53 0.95
C ALA A 156 0.71 9.35 -0.30
N SER A 157 -0.54 9.00 -0.09
CA SER A 157 -1.53 9.00 -1.14
C SER A 157 -2.84 9.55 -0.61
N ALA A 158 -3.57 10.22 -1.50
CA ALA A 158 -4.76 10.94 -1.14
C ALA A 158 -5.85 10.76 -2.18
N ALA A 159 -7.08 10.96 -1.73
CA ALA A 159 -8.25 11.02 -2.59
C ALA A 159 -9.24 12.05 -2.05
N VAL A 160 -9.94 12.74 -2.95
CA VAL A 160 -11.06 13.62 -2.58
C VAL A 160 -12.37 12.90 -2.86
N VAL A 161 -13.10 12.58 -1.81
CA VAL A 161 -14.43 11.97 -1.89
C VAL A 161 -15.50 13.06 -1.79
N SER A 162 -16.43 13.05 -2.73
CA SER A 162 -17.55 13.98 -2.82
C SER A 162 -18.87 13.27 -2.56
N GLY A 163 -19.81 13.98 -1.94
CA GLY A 163 -21.23 13.64 -2.01
C GLY A 163 -21.81 13.81 -3.43
N GLU A 164 -23.10 13.52 -3.57
CA GLU A 164 -23.79 13.47 -4.87
C GLU A 164 -23.81 14.79 -5.66
N LYS A 165 -23.72 15.94 -4.99
CA LYS A 165 -23.66 17.25 -5.66
C LYS A 165 -22.22 17.58 -6.04
N ILE A 166 -21.91 17.32 -7.31
CA ILE A 166 -20.67 17.74 -7.97
C ILE A 166 -20.78 19.22 -8.33
N ALA A 167 -19.83 20.03 -7.89
CA ALA A 167 -19.82 21.47 -8.13
C ALA A 167 -19.37 21.82 -9.55
N GLU A 168 -19.62 23.06 -9.99
CA GLU A 168 -19.15 23.54 -11.28
C GLU A 168 -17.62 23.50 -11.34
N GLY A 169 -17.06 22.91 -12.41
CA GLY A 169 -15.63 22.73 -12.59
C GLY A 169 -15.05 21.45 -11.96
N GLU A 170 -15.81 20.73 -11.13
CA GLU A 170 -15.40 19.42 -10.63
C GLU A 170 -15.78 18.30 -11.61
N ARG A 171 -15.00 17.22 -11.60
CA ARG A 171 -15.25 16.02 -12.41
C ARG A 171 -15.05 14.77 -11.58
N ALA A 172 -16.02 13.86 -11.59
CA ALA A 172 -15.89 12.58 -10.90
C ALA A 172 -15.12 11.56 -11.76
N CYS A 173 -14.15 10.88 -11.15
CA CYS A 173 -13.42 9.76 -11.73
C CYS A 173 -14.19 8.44 -11.52
N TYR A 174 -14.63 8.22 -10.28
CA TYR A 174 -15.33 7.00 -9.87
C TYR A 174 -16.60 7.31 -9.08
N GLU A 175 -17.62 6.48 -9.24
CA GLU A 175 -18.69 6.28 -8.24
C GLU A 175 -18.26 5.19 -7.25
N LEU A 176 -18.44 5.46 -5.96
CA LEU A 176 -18.16 4.54 -4.86
C LEU A 176 -19.43 3.72 -4.54
N ILE A 177 -19.56 2.55 -5.18
CA ILE A 177 -20.79 1.75 -5.18
C ILE A 177 -21.06 1.15 -3.80
N CYS A 178 -20.15 0.30 -3.33
CA CYS A 178 -20.22 -0.34 -2.03
C CYS A 178 -18.82 -0.61 -1.46
N GLY A 179 -18.76 -1.04 -0.21
CA GLY A 179 -17.51 -1.44 0.40
C GLY A 179 -17.72 -2.12 1.73
N LYS A 180 -16.80 -3.01 2.06
CA LYS A 180 -16.94 -4.02 3.10
C LYS A 180 -15.61 -4.23 3.82
N SER A 181 -15.69 -4.59 5.10
CA SER A 181 -14.56 -4.99 5.94
C SER A 181 -14.82 -6.40 6.46
N ARG A 182 -13.77 -7.20 6.64
CA ARG A 182 -13.85 -8.54 7.22
C ARG A 182 -12.59 -8.85 8.03
N ILE A 183 -12.76 -9.39 9.22
CA ILE A 183 -11.69 -10.09 9.96
C ILE A 183 -11.68 -11.54 9.47
N VAL A 184 -10.50 -12.08 9.17
CA VAL A 184 -10.35 -13.48 8.78
C VAL A 184 -10.25 -14.33 10.05
N GLU A 185 -11.25 -15.17 10.30
CA GLU A 185 -11.32 -16.00 11.51
C GLU A 185 -10.11 -16.95 11.63
N GLY A 186 -9.57 -17.11 12.85
CA GLY A 186 -8.48 -18.05 13.12
C GLY A 186 -7.12 -17.61 12.59
N THR A 187 -6.92 -16.30 12.36
CA THR A 187 -5.67 -15.73 11.83
C THR A 187 -4.97 -14.78 12.79
N GLU A 188 -5.40 -14.75 14.06
CA GLU A 188 -4.92 -13.81 15.08
C GLU A 188 -3.42 -13.94 15.35
N ASN A 189 -2.84 -15.11 15.08
CA ASN A 189 -1.42 -15.42 15.24
C ASN A 189 -0.59 -15.20 13.96
N LEU A 190 -1.22 -14.85 12.84
CA LEU A 190 -0.52 -14.71 11.55
C LEU A 190 0.11 -13.33 11.36
N VAL A 191 -0.37 -12.32 12.08
CA VAL A 191 0.20 -10.97 12.12
C VAL A 191 0.27 -10.50 13.56
N ASP A 192 1.46 -10.14 14.02
CA ASP A 192 1.65 -9.46 15.32
C ASP A 192 2.30 -8.10 15.04
N TYR A 193 1.54 -7.03 15.26
CA TYR A 193 2.02 -5.65 15.21
C TYR A 193 1.99 -5.10 16.64
N ARG A 194 3.16 -4.75 17.18
CA ARG A 194 3.28 -4.23 18.55
C ARG A 194 4.21 -3.05 18.63
N GLU A 195 3.73 -1.99 19.25
CA GLU A 195 4.55 -0.91 19.77
C GLU A 195 5.03 -1.30 21.17
N LEU A 196 6.35 -1.33 21.36
CA LEU A 196 7.02 -1.66 22.62
C LEU A 196 7.28 -0.37 23.42
N ASP A 197 7.48 -0.49 24.74
CA ASP A 197 7.73 0.66 25.63
C ASP A 197 8.96 1.49 25.23
N CYS A 198 9.93 0.88 24.54
CA CYS A 198 11.11 1.56 24.00
C CYS A 198 10.82 2.36 22.71
N GLY A 199 9.57 2.34 22.20
CA GLY A 199 9.17 2.95 20.94
C GLY A 199 9.47 2.10 19.70
N GLU A 200 9.99 0.88 19.88
CA GLU A 200 10.17 -0.09 18.81
C GLU A 200 8.82 -0.60 18.30
N ILE A 201 8.66 -0.68 16.98
CA ILE A 201 7.57 -1.41 16.35
C ILE A 201 8.10 -2.78 15.98
N ARG A 202 7.52 -3.82 16.56
CA ARG A 202 7.71 -5.19 16.12
C ARG A 202 6.60 -5.55 15.15
N LEU A 203 7.03 -5.98 13.96
CA LEU A 203 6.15 -6.60 12.98
C LEU A 203 6.57 -8.05 12.78
N TYR A 204 5.64 -8.96 13.05
CA TYR A 204 5.78 -10.37 12.73
C TYR A 204 4.72 -10.75 11.71
N LEU A 205 5.16 -11.37 10.61
CA LEU A 205 4.30 -11.89 9.56
C LEU A 205 4.58 -13.40 9.43
N HIS A 206 3.56 -14.22 9.67
CA HIS A 206 3.65 -15.66 9.49
C HIS A 206 3.65 -16.01 7.99
N LYS A 207 4.43 -17.01 7.58
CA LYS A 207 4.55 -17.42 6.16
C LYS A 207 3.23 -17.84 5.49
N GLU A 208 2.27 -18.31 6.30
CA GLU A 208 0.93 -18.72 5.83
C GLU A 208 -0.04 -17.54 5.64
N LEU A 209 0.35 -16.32 6.00
CA LEU A 209 -0.50 -15.13 5.88
C LEU A 209 -1.08 -14.95 4.47
N PRO A 210 -0.31 -15.02 3.36
CA PRO A 210 -0.87 -14.88 2.02
C PRO A 210 -1.90 -15.97 1.68
N ASN A 211 -1.64 -17.21 2.10
CA ASN A 211 -2.56 -18.32 1.89
C ASN A 211 -3.87 -18.09 2.66
N ALA A 212 -3.82 -17.71 3.94
CA ALA A 212 -5.01 -17.48 4.75
C ALA A 212 -5.92 -16.38 4.15
N VAL A 213 -5.31 -15.30 3.66
CA VAL A 213 -6.00 -14.24 2.92
C VAL A 213 -6.63 -14.79 1.64
N GLY A 214 -5.86 -15.46 0.78
CA GLY A 214 -6.35 -16.01 -0.48
C GLY A 214 -7.49 -17.02 -0.32
N HIS A 215 -7.53 -17.79 0.77
CA HIS A 215 -8.65 -18.68 1.07
C HIS A 215 -9.93 -17.92 1.49
N ALA A 216 -9.80 -16.77 2.14
CA ALA A 216 -10.93 -15.98 2.63
C ALA A 216 -11.52 -15.03 1.56
N GLU A 217 -10.70 -14.63 0.58
CA GLU A 217 -11.05 -13.66 -0.46
C GLU A 217 -12.24 -14.06 -1.35
N PRO A 218 -12.39 -15.30 -1.87
CA PRO A 218 -13.50 -15.64 -2.76
C PRO A 218 -14.86 -15.40 -2.10
N ALA A 219 -14.99 -15.81 -0.83
CA ALA A 219 -16.20 -15.58 -0.05
C ALA A 219 -16.40 -14.09 0.31
N PHE A 220 -15.33 -13.31 0.38
CA PHE A 220 -15.38 -11.87 0.63
C PHE A 220 -15.84 -11.12 -0.61
N ILE A 221 -15.22 -11.39 -1.75
CA ILE A 221 -15.55 -10.80 -3.05
C ILE A 221 -17.02 -11.10 -3.39
N LYS A 222 -17.47 -12.36 -3.24
CA LYS A 222 -18.87 -12.72 -3.45
C LYS A 222 -19.84 -11.91 -2.58
N ALA A 223 -19.50 -11.69 -1.31
CA ALA A 223 -20.33 -10.92 -0.40
C ALA A 223 -20.35 -9.42 -0.75
N LEU A 224 -19.22 -8.87 -1.22
CA LEU A 224 -19.13 -7.48 -1.71
C LEU A 224 -19.96 -7.27 -2.98
N ILE A 225 -19.88 -8.19 -3.96
CA ILE A 225 -20.68 -8.15 -5.18
C ILE A 225 -22.17 -8.29 -4.87
N ALA A 226 -22.56 -9.17 -3.93
CA ALA A 226 -23.94 -9.29 -3.48
C ALA A 226 -24.46 -7.97 -2.89
N GLU A 227 -23.66 -7.29 -2.05
CA GLU A 227 -24.02 -5.99 -1.47
C GLU A 227 -24.22 -4.89 -2.54
N ALA A 228 -23.42 -4.92 -3.61
CA ALA A 228 -23.61 -4.04 -4.76
C ALA A 228 -24.95 -4.32 -5.46
N ARG A 229 -25.27 -5.58 -5.72
CA ARG A 229 -26.52 -6.01 -6.35
C ARG A 229 -27.75 -5.65 -5.50
N ASP A 230 -27.67 -5.83 -4.18
CA ASP A 230 -28.70 -5.40 -3.23
C ASP A 230 -28.92 -3.88 -3.24
N SER A 231 -27.85 -3.13 -3.53
CA SER A 231 -27.88 -1.67 -3.72
C SER A 231 -28.37 -1.23 -5.12
N LYS A 232 -28.88 -2.17 -5.93
CA LYS A 232 -29.35 -1.98 -7.32
C LYS A 232 -28.27 -1.57 -8.32
N ALA A 233 -26.99 -1.84 -8.00
CA ALA A 233 -25.94 -1.81 -9.00
C ALA A 233 -25.89 -3.13 -9.77
N ASP A 234 -25.34 -3.11 -10.98
CA ASP A 234 -25.23 -4.28 -11.85
C ASP A 234 -23.76 -4.49 -12.25
N PRO A 235 -22.90 -4.93 -11.31
CA PRO A 235 -21.51 -5.23 -11.65
C PRO A 235 -21.42 -6.51 -12.50
N PRO A 236 -20.51 -6.54 -13.49
CA PRO A 236 -20.25 -7.72 -14.31
C PRO A 236 -19.57 -8.82 -13.47
N GLU A 237 -19.14 -9.90 -14.11
CA GLU A 237 -18.29 -10.88 -13.43
C GLU A 237 -16.90 -10.30 -13.13
N VAL A 238 -16.23 -10.82 -12.10
CA VAL A 238 -14.96 -10.27 -11.61
C VAL A 238 -13.87 -10.31 -12.69
N THR A 239 -13.93 -11.29 -13.61
CA THR A 239 -13.04 -11.44 -14.77
C THR A 239 -13.14 -10.27 -15.77
N GLU A 240 -14.20 -9.47 -15.69
CA GLU A 240 -14.46 -8.28 -16.50
C GLU A 240 -14.20 -6.97 -15.74
N MET A 241 -13.52 -7.04 -14.58
CA MET A 241 -13.14 -5.87 -13.77
C MET A 241 -11.62 -5.65 -13.73
N ASP A 242 -11.19 -4.41 -13.53
CA ASP A 242 -9.82 -4.15 -13.08
C ASP A 242 -9.74 -4.43 -11.58
N ILE A 243 -8.57 -4.85 -11.10
CA ILE A 243 -8.31 -5.17 -9.69
C ILE A 243 -7.20 -4.26 -9.17
N ALA A 244 -7.58 -3.39 -8.23
CA ALA A 244 -6.68 -2.49 -7.52
C ALA A 244 -6.33 -3.12 -6.16
N CYS A 245 -5.22 -3.84 -6.09
CA CYS A 245 -4.79 -4.56 -4.90
C CYS A 245 -3.66 -3.83 -4.18
N HIS A 246 -3.58 -3.96 -2.85
CA HIS A 246 -2.41 -3.57 -2.06
C HIS A 246 -1.11 -4.19 -2.62
N THR A 247 -0.04 -3.39 -2.70
CA THR A 247 1.24 -3.74 -3.34
C THR A 247 2.23 -4.37 -2.37
N GLY A 248 1.79 -5.34 -1.57
CA GLY A 248 2.61 -5.92 -0.50
C GLY A 248 3.85 -6.66 -1.03
N VAL A 249 3.63 -7.81 -1.66
CA VAL A 249 4.67 -8.63 -2.31
C VAL A 249 4.04 -9.41 -3.47
N PRO A 250 4.82 -9.92 -4.45
CA PRO A 250 4.30 -10.68 -5.59
C PRO A 250 3.37 -11.83 -5.19
N ARG A 251 3.69 -12.55 -4.09
CA ARG A 251 2.86 -13.64 -3.56
C ARG A 251 1.43 -13.19 -3.29
N VAL A 252 1.24 -12.01 -2.72
CA VAL A 252 -0.10 -11.48 -2.41
C VAL A 252 -0.91 -11.23 -3.68
N LEU A 253 -0.31 -10.60 -4.69
CA LEU A 253 -1.00 -10.34 -5.96
C LEU A 253 -1.38 -11.64 -6.69
N HIS A 254 -0.54 -12.67 -6.62
CA HIS A 254 -0.87 -13.98 -7.18
C HIS A 254 -2.02 -14.68 -6.45
N GLU A 255 -2.04 -14.66 -5.11
CA GLU A 255 -3.15 -15.24 -4.34
C GLU A 255 -4.46 -14.50 -4.63
N VAL A 256 -4.43 -13.18 -4.76
CA VAL A 256 -5.59 -12.37 -5.15
C VAL A 256 -6.07 -12.71 -6.55
N ALA A 257 -5.15 -12.80 -7.52
CA ALA A 257 -5.49 -13.18 -8.89
C ALA A 257 -6.16 -14.55 -8.93
N LYS A 258 -5.59 -15.54 -8.22
CA LYS A 258 -6.15 -16.88 -8.10
C LYS A 258 -7.53 -16.88 -7.41
N ALA A 259 -7.68 -16.14 -6.31
CA ALA A 259 -8.93 -16.05 -5.56
C ALA A 259 -10.06 -15.38 -6.35
N ALA A 260 -9.71 -14.43 -7.21
CA ALA A 260 -10.62 -13.70 -8.08
C ALA A 260 -10.86 -14.37 -9.45
N ASP A 261 -10.20 -15.49 -9.74
CA ASP A 261 -10.12 -16.11 -11.08
C ASP A 261 -9.70 -15.10 -12.16
N ALA A 262 -8.77 -14.21 -11.80
CA ALA A 262 -8.38 -13.06 -12.59
C ALA A 262 -7.06 -13.29 -13.33
N ALA A 263 -6.96 -12.70 -14.52
CA ALA A 263 -5.72 -12.64 -15.28
C ALA A 263 -4.80 -11.52 -14.76
N ASP A 264 -3.49 -11.65 -14.96
CA ASP A 264 -2.49 -10.66 -14.52
C ASP A 264 -2.77 -9.25 -15.06
N GLU A 265 -3.36 -9.14 -16.26
CA GLU A 265 -3.71 -7.86 -16.86
C GLU A 265 -4.78 -7.10 -16.08
N GLN A 266 -5.60 -7.78 -15.26
CA GLN A 266 -6.56 -7.13 -14.37
C GLN A 266 -5.87 -6.46 -13.19
N LEU A 267 -4.70 -6.96 -12.76
CA LEU A 267 -3.89 -6.40 -11.68
C LEU A 267 -2.75 -5.50 -12.19
N ALA A 268 -2.74 -5.13 -13.48
CA ALA A 268 -1.61 -4.46 -14.13
C ALA A 268 -1.11 -3.21 -13.38
N ALA A 269 -2.03 -2.38 -12.86
CA ALA A 269 -1.66 -1.19 -12.09
C ALA A 269 -1.02 -1.53 -10.73
N SER A 270 -1.54 -2.56 -10.06
CA SER A 270 -0.98 -3.05 -8.79
C SER A 270 0.44 -3.58 -9.00
N TRP A 271 0.66 -4.36 -10.07
CA TRP A 271 1.98 -4.84 -10.46
C TRP A 271 2.94 -3.70 -10.81
N ALA A 272 2.48 -2.69 -11.56
CA ALA A 272 3.29 -1.56 -11.97
C ALA A 272 3.76 -0.73 -10.77
N VAL A 273 2.83 -0.37 -9.86
CA VAL A 273 3.16 0.38 -8.65
C VAL A 273 4.09 -0.42 -7.73
N MET A 274 3.82 -1.72 -7.55
CA MET A 274 4.66 -2.58 -6.71
C MET A 274 6.11 -2.64 -7.24
N LYS A 275 6.29 -2.81 -8.55
CA LYS A 275 7.64 -2.87 -9.13
C LYS A 275 8.36 -1.53 -9.04
N ALA A 276 7.66 -0.43 -9.33
CA ALA A 276 8.27 0.89 -9.42
C ALA A 276 8.48 1.57 -8.05
N HIS A 277 7.77 1.16 -7.00
CA HIS A 277 7.81 1.84 -5.70
C HIS A 277 7.95 0.89 -4.50
N GLY A 278 7.69 -0.41 -4.68
CA GLY A 278 7.71 -1.40 -3.61
C GLY A 278 6.41 -1.49 -2.82
N ASN A 279 6.54 -1.93 -1.57
CA ASN A 279 5.42 -1.99 -0.62
C ASN A 279 5.21 -0.61 0.03
N LEU A 280 4.12 0.06 -0.31
CA LEU A 280 3.82 1.41 0.18
C LEU A 280 2.82 1.38 1.34
N SER A 281 2.68 0.24 2.04
CA SER A 281 1.69 0.09 3.12
C SER A 281 0.25 0.41 2.68
N GLY A 282 -0.52 1.09 3.53
CA GLY A 282 -1.85 1.59 3.20
C GLY A 282 -1.83 2.60 2.05
N ALA A 283 -0.72 3.33 1.84
CA ALA A 283 -0.59 4.29 0.76
C ALA A 283 -0.72 3.61 -0.61
N SER A 284 -0.29 2.34 -0.71
CA SER A 284 -0.46 1.52 -1.92
C SER A 284 -1.89 1.56 -2.46
N ASN A 285 -2.89 1.58 -1.57
CA ASN A 285 -4.29 1.49 -1.95
C ASN A 285 -4.71 2.65 -2.87
N LEU A 286 -4.39 3.89 -2.49
CA LEU A 286 -4.75 5.05 -3.31
C LEU A 286 -3.70 5.35 -4.38
N SER A 287 -2.44 4.98 -4.19
CA SER A 287 -1.40 5.09 -5.23
C SER A 287 -1.71 4.21 -6.45
N VAL A 288 -2.26 3.01 -6.26
CA VAL A 288 -2.72 2.16 -7.37
C VAL A 288 -3.90 2.78 -8.11
N LEU A 289 -4.85 3.41 -7.40
CA LEU A 289 -5.94 4.14 -8.04
C LEU A 289 -5.43 5.38 -8.80
N ASP A 290 -4.43 6.08 -8.25
CA ASP A 290 -3.79 7.21 -8.91
C ASP A 290 -3.09 6.81 -10.21
N TYR A 291 -2.29 5.74 -10.15
CA TYR A 291 -1.65 5.16 -11.32
C TYR A 291 -2.69 4.76 -12.39
N GLN A 292 -3.79 4.13 -11.98
CA GLN A 292 -4.88 3.81 -12.90
C GLN A 292 -5.48 5.06 -13.55
N ASN A 293 -5.61 6.15 -12.81
CA ASN A 293 -6.18 7.38 -13.36
C ASN A 293 -5.25 8.05 -14.37
N ARG A 294 -3.94 8.01 -14.12
CA ARG A 294 -2.94 8.70 -14.95
C ARG A 294 -2.53 7.91 -16.18
N VAL A 295 -2.36 6.59 -16.05
CA VAL A 295 -1.65 5.77 -17.03
C VAL A 295 -2.58 4.84 -17.83
N VAL A 296 -3.68 4.38 -17.23
CA VAL A 296 -4.53 3.35 -17.85
C VAL A 296 -5.58 3.99 -18.76
N GLU A 297 -5.29 4.05 -20.06
CA GLU A 297 -6.16 4.72 -21.05
C GLU A 297 -7.47 3.98 -21.36
N ASN A 298 -7.49 2.64 -21.25
CA ASN A 298 -8.65 1.80 -21.55
C ASN A 298 -8.94 0.82 -20.41
N GLY A 299 -9.04 1.34 -19.19
CA GLY A 299 -9.41 0.54 -18.02
C GLY A 299 -10.83 0.00 -18.15
N ARG A 300 -11.09 -1.13 -17.49
CA ARG A 300 -12.44 -1.69 -17.40
C ARG A 300 -13.33 -0.75 -16.60
N GLN A 301 -14.63 -0.76 -16.90
CA GLN A 301 -15.58 0.16 -16.28
C GLN A 301 -15.68 -0.04 -14.76
N TRP A 302 -15.50 -1.27 -14.29
CA TRP A 302 -15.59 -1.64 -12.89
C TRP A 302 -14.22 -1.93 -12.31
N VAL A 303 -14.00 -1.48 -11.07
CA VAL A 303 -12.75 -1.71 -10.33
C VAL A 303 -13.06 -2.34 -8.99
N LEU A 304 -12.48 -3.52 -8.75
CA LEU A 304 -12.48 -4.20 -7.46
C LEU A 304 -11.24 -3.77 -6.68
N CYS A 305 -11.43 -3.11 -5.55
CA CYS A 305 -10.36 -2.71 -4.64
C CYS A 305 -10.24 -3.73 -3.50
N LEU A 306 -9.02 -4.21 -3.24
CA LEU A 306 -8.72 -5.14 -2.15
C LEU A 306 -7.46 -4.73 -1.38
N GLY A 307 -7.58 -4.58 -0.06
CA GLY A 307 -6.47 -4.29 0.84
C GLY A 307 -6.51 -5.21 2.04
N MET A 308 -5.33 -5.59 2.53
CA MET A 308 -5.20 -6.55 3.62
C MET A 308 -4.20 -6.04 4.63
N GLY A 309 -4.46 -6.24 5.90
CA GLY A 309 -3.71 -5.63 6.99
C GLY A 309 -3.84 -6.39 8.31
N PRO A 310 -3.23 -5.88 9.40
CA PRO A 310 -3.25 -6.51 10.71
C PRO A 310 -4.67 -6.89 11.19
N GLY A 311 -4.77 -8.06 11.83
CA GLY A 311 -6.06 -8.65 12.23
C GLY A 311 -6.07 -10.18 12.17
N VAL A 312 -5.88 -10.85 11.03
CA VAL A 312 -5.77 -10.37 9.64
C VAL A 312 -7.12 -9.86 9.15
N CYS A 313 -7.12 -8.73 8.47
CA CYS A 313 -8.33 -8.12 7.93
C CYS A 313 -8.26 -7.95 6.41
N ILE A 314 -9.42 -7.97 5.76
CA ILE A 314 -9.64 -7.61 4.36
C ILE A 314 -10.57 -6.41 4.30
N GLU A 315 -10.16 -5.37 3.57
CA GLU A 315 -10.98 -4.22 3.22
C GLU A 315 -11.22 -4.22 1.72
N GLY A 316 -12.46 -3.98 1.30
CA GLY A 316 -12.83 -3.98 -0.11
C GLY A 316 -13.77 -2.87 -0.48
N LEU A 317 -13.63 -2.38 -1.72
CA LEU A 317 -14.55 -1.46 -2.35
C LEU A 317 -14.86 -1.92 -3.77
N LEU A 318 -16.06 -1.59 -4.22
CA LEU A 318 -16.42 -1.71 -5.62
C LEU A 318 -16.64 -0.32 -6.19
N LEU A 319 -15.88 0.01 -7.23
CA LEU A 319 -15.93 1.31 -7.90
C LEU A 319 -16.44 1.15 -9.32
N GLN A 320 -17.12 2.17 -9.82
CA GLN A 320 -17.49 2.29 -11.23
C GLN A 320 -16.89 3.56 -11.80
N ARG A 321 -16.13 3.47 -12.89
CA ARG A 321 -15.63 4.63 -13.63
C ARG A 321 -16.81 5.39 -14.23
N VAL A 322 -16.94 6.68 -13.90
CA VAL A 322 -18.04 7.54 -14.40
C VAL A 322 -17.59 8.51 -15.47
N SER A 323 -16.29 8.80 -15.55
CA SER A 323 -15.71 9.53 -16.66
C SER A 323 -14.22 9.23 -16.75
N SER A 324 -13.58 9.45 -17.91
CA SER A 324 -12.13 9.45 -17.98
C SER A 324 -11.59 10.51 -17.03
N PRO A 325 -10.67 10.18 -16.10
CA PRO A 325 -10.15 11.15 -15.14
C PRO A 325 -9.55 12.36 -15.88
N PRO A 326 -9.67 13.58 -15.33
CA PRO A 326 -9.00 14.74 -15.89
C PRO A 326 -7.49 14.47 -15.91
N ARG A 327 -6.86 14.53 -17.10
CA ARG A 327 -5.40 14.49 -17.20
C ARG A 327 -4.88 15.74 -16.50
N ILE A 328 -3.94 15.58 -15.58
CA ILE A 328 -3.16 16.72 -15.08
C ILE A 328 -2.47 17.33 -16.30
N THR A 329 -2.95 18.48 -16.77
CA THR A 329 -2.36 19.20 -17.90
C THR A 329 -0.95 19.65 -17.51
N GLU A 330 -0.01 19.52 -18.44
CA GLU A 330 1.46 19.77 -18.34
C GLU A 330 1.89 21.11 -17.70
N SER A 331 0.97 22.00 -17.30
CA SER A 331 1.29 23.29 -16.67
C SER A 331 1.82 23.21 -15.24
N ARG A 332 2.08 22.02 -14.70
CA ARG A 332 2.68 21.81 -13.37
C ARG A 332 3.91 20.88 -13.38
N ALA A 333 4.37 20.46 -14.55
CA ALA A 333 5.59 19.64 -14.72
C ALA A 333 6.90 20.39 -14.40
N SER A 334 6.84 21.65 -13.95
CA SER A 334 8.06 22.40 -13.58
C SER A 334 8.63 22.03 -12.22
N ASP A 335 7.91 21.27 -11.38
CA ASP A 335 8.37 20.87 -10.04
C ASP A 335 8.42 19.34 -9.82
N THR A 336 8.25 18.53 -10.87
CA THR A 336 8.56 17.10 -10.80
C THR A 336 10.08 16.91 -10.88
N CYS A 337 10.64 16.12 -9.97
CA CYS A 337 12.03 15.70 -10.06
C CYS A 337 12.27 15.05 -11.43
N PRO A 338 13.33 15.39 -12.19
CA PRO A 338 13.62 14.79 -13.50
C PRO A 338 13.68 13.25 -13.50
N GLU A 339 13.78 12.63 -12.32
CA GLU A 339 13.77 11.18 -12.12
C GLU A 339 12.36 10.54 -12.22
N GLU A 340 11.28 11.23 -11.87
CA GLU A 340 9.91 10.65 -11.95
C GLU A 340 9.45 10.44 -13.41
N GLU A 341 9.72 11.39 -14.30
CA GLU A 341 9.44 11.24 -15.74
C GLU A 341 10.30 10.12 -16.37
N ALA A 342 11.55 9.95 -15.90
CA ALA A 342 12.43 8.89 -16.37
C ALA A 342 11.98 7.50 -15.92
N ILE A 343 11.29 7.38 -14.77
CA ILE A 343 10.74 6.12 -14.25
C ILE A 343 9.44 5.74 -14.98
N GLU A 344 8.52 6.69 -15.23
CA GLU A 344 7.32 6.44 -16.05
C GLU A 344 7.68 5.98 -17.47
N GLN A 345 8.77 6.50 -18.04
CA GLN A 345 9.29 6.11 -19.36
C GLN A 345 10.07 4.78 -19.37
N ARG A 346 10.50 4.26 -18.21
CA ARG A 346 11.24 2.99 -18.07
C ARG A 346 10.34 1.76 -17.91
N VAL A 347 9.04 1.93 -17.68
CA VAL A 347 8.07 0.83 -17.71
C VAL A 347 7.94 0.33 -19.16
N PRO A 348 8.39 -0.89 -19.50
CA PRO A 348 8.40 -1.34 -20.89
C PRO A 348 6.95 -1.52 -21.39
N ARG A 349 6.65 -0.98 -22.57
CA ARG A 349 5.39 -1.25 -23.32
C ARG A 349 5.18 -2.73 -23.69
N THR A 350 6.06 -3.64 -23.25
CA THR A 350 6.18 -5.02 -23.70
C THR A 350 5.86 -6.08 -22.64
N LEU A 351 5.12 -5.76 -21.56
CA LEU A 351 4.41 -6.80 -20.78
C LEU A 351 3.22 -7.38 -21.59
N ARG A 352 3.56 -8.00 -22.72
CA ARG A 352 2.76 -9.00 -23.43
C ARG A 352 3.73 -10.15 -23.70
N ARG A 353 3.57 -11.22 -22.93
CA ARG A 353 4.13 -12.58 -23.08
C ARG A 353 5.23 -12.98 -22.09
N SER A 354 4.82 -13.98 -21.30
CA SER A 354 5.55 -15.13 -20.74
C SER A 354 6.68 -14.87 -19.75
N ASN A 355 6.46 -15.30 -18.51
CA ASN A 355 7.31 -16.29 -17.81
C ASN A 355 6.57 -16.84 -16.57
N SER A 356 5.72 -17.86 -16.75
CA SER A 356 4.95 -18.50 -15.67
C SER A 356 5.56 -19.79 -15.13
N GLU A 357 6.59 -20.37 -15.76
CA GLU A 357 7.02 -21.75 -15.42
C GLU A 357 8.35 -21.87 -14.66
N ALA A 358 9.20 -20.84 -14.69
CA ALA A 358 10.54 -20.91 -14.06
C ALA A 358 10.49 -20.71 -12.53
N ALA A 359 9.58 -19.87 -12.02
CA ALA A 359 9.46 -19.57 -10.59
C ALA A 359 8.78 -20.71 -9.80
N ALA A 360 7.89 -21.49 -10.43
CA ALA A 360 7.17 -22.57 -9.76
C ALA A 360 8.06 -23.78 -9.45
N ARG A 361 9.08 -24.08 -10.27
CA ARG A 361 9.90 -25.30 -10.14
C ARG A 361 11.00 -25.20 -9.08
N THR A 362 11.36 -24.00 -8.62
CA THR A 362 12.42 -23.83 -7.61
C THR A 362 11.92 -24.05 -6.19
N PHE A 363 10.60 -23.94 -5.95
CA PHE A 363 10.03 -23.91 -4.60
C PHE A 363 9.52 -25.27 -4.07
N GLU A 364 9.28 -26.27 -4.92
CA GLU A 364 8.89 -27.62 -4.47
C GLU A 364 10.05 -28.41 -3.84
N ALA A 365 11.31 -27.94 -3.97
CA ALA A 365 12.49 -28.66 -3.50
C ALA A 365 12.85 -28.42 -2.02
N GLU A 366 12.15 -27.55 -1.29
CA GLU A 366 12.56 -27.09 0.07
C GLU A 366 11.58 -27.45 1.21
N GLU A 367 10.76 -28.50 1.07
CA GLU A 367 9.88 -29.00 2.15
C GLU A 367 10.60 -29.55 3.40
N GLY A 368 11.94 -29.53 3.46
CA GLY A 368 12.71 -30.35 4.40
C GLY A 368 13.54 -29.66 5.50
N LYS A 369 13.48 -28.33 5.70
CA LYS A 369 14.30 -27.67 6.75
C LYS A 369 13.47 -26.79 7.67
N GLU A 370 13.31 -27.25 8.91
CA GLU A 370 12.77 -26.46 10.03
C GLU A 370 13.60 -25.18 10.22
N SER A 371 12.95 -24.02 10.14
CA SER A 371 13.58 -22.71 10.37
C SER A 371 13.66 -22.41 11.87
N ALA A 372 14.88 -22.21 12.35
CA ALA A 372 15.17 -21.78 13.72
C ALA A 372 14.59 -20.38 13.97
N CYS A 373 13.76 -20.26 15.00
CA CYS A 373 13.11 -19.03 15.44
C CYS A 373 14.14 -18.13 16.15
N TRP A 374 14.33 -16.88 15.71
CA TRP A 374 15.20 -15.89 16.37
C TRP A 374 14.64 -15.50 17.74
N ARG A 375 15.47 -15.56 18.78
CA ARG A 375 15.19 -15.04 20.13
C ARG A 375 16.35 -14.12 20.53
N PRO A 376 16.13 -12.81 20.75
CA PRO A 376 17.20 -11.96 21.26
C PRO A 376 17.55 -12.38 22.70
N SER A 377 18.84 -12.60 22.93
CA SER A 377 19.43 -12.84 24.25
C SER A 377 19.32 -11.58 25.10
N ARG A 378 18.60 -11.65 26.23
CA ARG A 378 18.53 -10.57 27.22
C ARG A 378 19.93 -10.32 27.81
N PRO A 379 20.36 -9.07 28.04
CA PRO A 379 21.43 -8.81 28.98
C PRO A 379 20.94 -9.15 30.40
N SER A 380 21.77 -9.88 31.14
CA SER A 380 21.55 -10.27 32.53
C SER A 380 21.24 -9.04 33.40
N PRO A 381 20.25 -9.07 34.31
CA PRO A 381 20.07 -7.99 35.26
C PRO A 381 21.24 -8.02 36.25
N THR A 382 22.14 -7.04 36.15
CA THR A 382 23.11 -6.76 37.22
C THR A 382 22.32 -6.41 38.47
N HIS A 383 22.38 -7.30 39.46
CA HIS A 383 21.87 -7.05 40.81
C HIS A 383 22.71 -5.93 41.44
N GLY A 384 22.17 -4.72 41.47
CA GLY A 384 22.60 -3.69 42.40
C GLY A 384 21.96 -3.97 43.76
N GLY A 385 22.72 -4.64 44.63
CA GLY A 385 22.38 -4.77 46.04
C GLY A 385 22.97 -3.60 46.85
N ALA A 386 22.17 -3.19 47.84
CA ALA A 386 22.39 -2.21 48.91
C ALA A 386 22.27 -0.72 48.54
#